data_AF-A0A950LAW3-F1
#
_entry.id   AF-A0A950LAW3-F1
#
_cell.length_a   1.000
_cell.length_b   1.000
_cell.length_c   1.000
_cell.angle_alpha   90.00
_cell.angle_beta   90.00
_cell.angle_gamma   90.00
#
_symmetry.space_group_name_H-M   'P 1'
#
loop_
_entity.id
_entity.type
_entity.pdbx_description
1 polymer ?
#
loop_
_entity_poly.entity_id
_entity_poly.type
_entity_poly.pdbx_seq_one_letter_code
_entity_poly.pdbx_strand_id
1 'polypeptide(L)'
;MPSPATAPPSDRSTGTSSITLDPRSWLERLWNSIAERGRPYADVPASSVPPLERAKQLASALLSERGEASGAAVARELHSVLRELEPEERLDFYRFLASGFLPDEKRLREAASAYLAEPTPEHVTRLHDAAEPPRQELLRRMNMAPGGTPALVAMRDEIGKRLRDEPDLRPLDSDLLHLLGSWFNRGFLQIRRIDWQTPAAVLEKLIAYEAVHEIQGWEDLRRRLAPDRRCFGFFHPALPGEPLIFVEVALTEGLAS
;
A
#
# COMPACT_ATOMS: atom_id res chain seq x y z
N MET A 1 56.01 -29.69 50.66
CA MET A 1 55.29 -30.09 49.44
C MET A 1 53.82 -29.70 49.60
N PRO A 2 53.42 -28.46 49.24
CA PRO A 2 52.02 -28.06 49.18
C PRO A 2 51.47 -28.18 47.74
N SER A 3 50.31 -28.81 47.58
CA SER A 3 49.57 -28.94 46.31
C SER A 3 48.98 -27.61 45.84
N PRO A 4 48.82 -27.39 44.52
CA PRO A 4 48.21 -26.18 43.98
C PRO A 4 46.68 -26.25 44.03
N ALA A 5 46.06 -25.10 44.28
CA ALA A 5 44.62 -24.90 44.27
C ALA A 5 44.08 -24.87 42.82
N THR A 6 43.06 -25.68 42.55
CA THR A 6 42.32 -25.69 41.28
C THR A 6 41.14 -24.73 41.38
N ALA A 7 41.09 -23.74 40.49
CA ALA A 7 39.98 -22.78 40.39
C ALA A 7 38.69 -23.45 39.86
N PRO A 8 37.49 -23.02 40.29
CA PRO A 8 36.23 -23.52 39.76
C PRO A 8 35.96 -22.99 38.34
N PRO A 9 35.24 -23.74 37.49
CA PRO A 9 34.96 -23.33 36.12
C PRO A 9 33.96 -22.16 36.07
N SER A 10 34.22 -21.24 35.15
CA SER A 10 33.39 -20.08 34.83
C SER A 10 31.98 -20.49 34.41
N ASP A 11 31.00 -19.93 35.11
CA ASP A 11 29.57 -19.99 34.80
C ASP A 11 29.32 -19.37 33.42
N ARG A 12 28.86 -20.18 32.45
CA ARG A 12 28.44 -19.70 31.14
C ARG A 12 27.06 -19.06 31.33
N SER A 13 27.03 -17.74 31.46
CA SER A 13 25.80 -16.95 31.36
C SER A 13 25.09 -17.31 30.05
N THR A 14 24.00 -18.06 30.16
CA THR A 14 23.02 -18.23 29.10
C THR A 14 22.46 -16.85 28.76
N GLY A 15 22.93 -16.31 27.63
CA GLY A 15 22.36 -15.11 27.03
C GLY A 15 20.87 -15.34 26.82
N THR A 16 20.05 -14.74 27.68
CA THR A 16 18.62 -14.69 27.46
C THR A 16 18.42 -13.71 26.30
N SER A 17 18.37 -14.24 25.08
CA SER A 17 17.99 -13.48 23.90
C SER A 17 16.59 -12.94 24.15
N SER A 18 16.49 -11.68 24.55
CA SER A 18 15.23 -10.95 24.55
C SER A 18 14.78 -10.87 23.10
N ILE A 19 13.87 -11.75 22.71
CA ILE A 19 13.14 -11.64 21.44
C ILE A 19 12.28 -10.39 21.57
N THR A 20 12.82 -9.25 21.17
CA THR A 20 12.03 -8.07 20.89
C THR A 20 11.20 -8.42 19.65
N LEU A 21 9.97 -8.89 19.86
CA LEU A 21 8.99 -9.02 18.81
C LEU A 21 8.76 -7.62 18.25
N ASP A 22 9.35 -7.30 17.10
CA ASP A 22 8.99 -6.13 16.34
C ASP A 22 7.50 -6.28 15.97
N PRO A 23 6.59 -5.39 16.45
CA PRO A 23 5.16 -5.45 16.12
C PRO A 23 4.90 -5.53 14.61
N ARG A 24 5.87 -5.04 13.81
CA ARG A 24 5.88 -5.03 12.34
C ARG A 24 5.92 -6.43 11.73
N SER A 25 6.81 -7.29 12.21
CA SER A 25 6.92 -8.68 11.75
C SER A 25 5.72 -9.52 12.17
N TRP A 26 5.04 -9.13 13.26
CA TRP A 26 3.84 -9.80 13.73
C TRP A 26 2.63 -9.50 12.84
N LEU A 27 2.40 -8.24 12.43
CA LEU A 27 1.28 -7.89 11.54
C LEU A 27 1.40 -8.56 10.17
N GLU A 28 2.57 -8.51 9.54
CA GLU A 28 2.79 -9.17 8.24
C GLU A 28 2.61 -10.69 8.34
N ARG A 29 3.15 -11.33 9.40
CA ARG A 29 2.93 -12.77 9.65
C ARG A 29 1.47 -13.09 9.94
N LEU A 30 0.76 -12.23 10.68
CA LEU A 30 -0.66 -12.38 10.96
C LEU A 30 -1.46 -12.33 9.65
N TRP A 31 -1.26 -11.31 8.83
CA TRP A 31 -1.93 -11.15 7.53
C TRP A 31 -1.62 -12.30 6.58
N ASN A 32 -0.34 -12.72 6.48
CA ASN A 32 0.04 -13.89 5.70
C ASN A 32 -0.67 -15.16 6.20
N SER A 33 -0.72 -15.37 7.52
CA SER A 33 -1.36 -16.54 8.10
C SER A 33 -2.89 -16.55 7.94
N ILE A 34 -3.52 -15.37 7.88
CA ILE A 34 -4.96 -15.21 7.61
C ILE A 34 -5.24 -15.54 6.14
N ALA A 35 -4.45 -14.99 5.22
CA ALA A 35 -4.57 -15.27 3.78
C ALA A 35 -4.29 -16.75 3.45
N GLU A 36 -3.32 -17.39 4.12
CA GLU A 36 -3.06 -18.82 3.96
C GLU A 36 -4.20 -19.69 4.47
N ARG A 37 -4.79 -19.34 5.62
CA ARG A 37 -5.94 -20.06 6.19
C ARG A 37 -7.23 -19.87 5.37
N GLY A 38 -7.38 -18.76 4.67
CA GLY A 38 -8.53 -18.50 3.79
C GLY A 38 -8.47 -19.20 2.43
N ARG A 39 -7.28 -19.62 1.98
CA ARG A 39 -7.07 -20.19 0.64
C ARG A 39 -7.98 -21.39 0.29
N PRO A 40 -8.28 -22.34 1.20
CA PRO A 40 -9.17 -23.47 0.88
C PRO A 40 -10.65 -23.07 0.69
N TYR A 41 -11.03 -21.87 1.11
CA TYR A 41 -12.41 -21.38 1.08
C TYR A 41 -12.62 -20.25 0.07
N ALA A 42 -11.54 -19.82 -0.59
CA ALA A 42 -11.58 -18.79 -1.62
C ALA A 42 -12.04 -19.41 -2.94
N ASP A 43 -13.07 -18.82 -3.57
CA ASP A 43 -13.47 -19.18 -4.93
C ASP A 43 -12.46 -18.60 -5.93
N VAL A 44 -11.34 -19.33 -6.11
CA VAL A 44 -10.24 -18.92 -7.00
C VAL A 44 -10.43 -19.58 -8.37
N PRO A 45 -10.63 -18.81 -9.45
CA PRO A 45 -10.75 -19.38 -10.79
C PRO A 45 -9.49 -20.16 -11.20
N ALA A 46 -9.71 -21.22 -11.97
CA ALA A 46 -8.66 -22.11 -12.44
C ALA A 46 -7.56 -21.36 -13.21
N SER A 47 -6.31 -21.82 -13.07
CA SER A 47 -5.15 -21.24 -13.76
C SER A 47 -5.16 -21.45 -15.27
N SER A 48 -6.07 -22.25 -15.81
CA SER A 48 -6.25 -22.46 -17.26
C SER A 48 -7.03 -21.32 -17.95
N VAL A 49 -7.67 -20.44 -17.19
CA VAL A 49 -8.35 -19.25 -17.72
C VAL A 49 -7.31 -18.23 -18.17
N PRO A 50 -7.48 -17.54 -19.32
CA PRO A 50 -6.58 -16.47 -19.74
C PRO A 50 -6.36 -15.43 -18.63
N PRO A 51 -5.12 -14.93 -18.43
CA PRO A 51 -4.79 -14.09 -17.27
C PRO A 51 -5.71 -12.88 -17.07
N LEU A 52 -6.03 -12.14 -18.13
CA LEU A 52 -6.93 -10.99 -18.04
C LEU A 52 -8.35 -11.39 -17.58
N GLU A 53 -8.92 -12.45 -18.16
CA GLU A 53 -10.24 -12.95 -17.76
C GLU A 53 -10.23 -13.48 -16.33
N ARG A 54 -9.14 -14.13 -15.93
CA ARG A 54 -8.93 -14.59 -14.57
C ARG A 54 -8.90 -13.42 -13.58
N ALA A 55 -8.23 -12.32 -13.92
CA ALA A 55 -8.23 -11.10 -13.10
C ALA A 55 -9.64 -10.50 -12.95
N LYS A 56 -10.42 -10.42 -14.03
CA LYS A 56 -11.81 -9.93 -14.00
C LYS A 56 -12.73 -10.79 -13.11
N GLN A 57 -12.57 -12.11 -13.19
CA GLN A 57 -13.29 -13.07 -12.37
C GLN A 57 -12.90 -12.93 -10.89
N LEU A 58 -11.60 -12.83 -10.59
CA LEU A 58 -11.10 -12.61 -9.23
C LEU A 58 -11.61 -11.29 -8.62
N ALA A 59 -11.65 -10.20 -9.41
CA ALA A 59 -12.21 -8.93 -8.96
C ALA A 59 -13.71 -9.04 -8.62
N SER A 60 -14.48 -9.73 -9.46
CA SER A 60 -15.91 -9.99 -9.21
C SER A 60 -16.12 -10.86 -7.97
N ALA A 61 -15.32 -11.93 -7.84
CA ALA A 61 -15.35 -12.83 -6.68
C ALA A 61 -15.03 -12.06 -5.40
N LEU A 62 -13.99 -11.22 -5.41
CA LEU A 62 -13.55 -10.45 -4.26
C LEU A 62 -14.65 -9.55 -3.67
N LEU A 63 -15.55 -9.01 -4.50
CA LEU A 63 -16.73 -8.25 -4.01
C LEU A 63 -17.82 -9.14 -3.41
N SER A 64 -17.98 -10.36 -3.93
CA SER A 64 -19.02 -11.30 -3.48
C SER A 64 -18.66 -12.06 -2.19
N GLU A 65 -17.37 -12.14 -1.87
CA GLU A 65 -16.84 -12.83 -0.70
C GLU A 65 -17.39 -12.24 0.61
N ARG A 66 -17.70 -13.11 1.58
CA ARG A 66 -18.26 -12.70 2.89
C ARG A 66 -17.27 -12.87 4.05
N GLY A 67 -16.15 -13.55 3.84
CA GLY A 67 -15.14 -13.82 4.88
C GLY A 67 -13.89 -12.96 4.70
N GLU A 68 -13.37 -12.39 5.78
CA GLU A 68 -12.14 -11.56 5.75
C GLU A 68 -10.91 -12.38 5.32
N ALA A 69 -10.82 -13.64 5.77
CA ALA A 69 -9.69 -14.52 5.43
C ALA A 69 -9.73 -15.00 3.96
N SER A 70 -10.90 -15.35 3.43
CA SER A 70 -11.05 -15.72 2.02
C SER A 70 -10.81 -14.50 1.12
N GLY A 71 -11.30 -13.32 1.51
CA GLY A 71 -11.06 -12.06 0.80
C GLY A 71 -9.57 -11.71 0.66
N ALA A 72 -8.78 -11.83 1.73
CA ALA A 72 -7.34 -11.57 1.67
C ALA A 72 -6.59 -12.55 0.74
N ALA A 73 -7.04 -13.82 0.67
CA ALA A 73 -6.48 -14.82 -0.23
C ALA A 73 -6.79 -14.50 -1.70
N VAL A 74 -8.05 -14.14 -2.02
CA VAL A 74 -8.48 -13.73 -3.36
C VAL A 74 -7.77 -12.46 -3.81
N ALA A 75 -7.65 -11.46 -2.92
CA ALA A 75 -6.93 -10.22 -3.21
C ALA A 75 -5.45 -10.47 -3.53
N ARG A 76 -4.78 -11.35 -2.77
CA ARG A 76 -3.40 -11.74 -3.05
C ARG A 76 -3.25 -12.41 -4.42
N GLU A 77 -4.17 -13.32 -4.76
CA GLU A 77 -4.17 -13.97 -6.07
C GLU A 77 -4.39 -12.96 -7.20
N LEU A 78 -5.35 -12.04 -7.03
CA LEU A 78 -5.60 -10.96 -7.98
C LEU A 78 -4.34 -10.13 -8.23
N HIS A 79 -3.65 -9.70 -7.17
CA HIS A 79 -2.39 -8.97 -7.31
C HIS A 79 -1.30 -9.79 -8.00
N SER A 80 -1.28 -11.11 -7.81
CA SER A 80 -0.33 -11.97 -8.51
C SER A 80 -0.62 -12.00 -10.01
N VAL A 81 -1.87 -12.22 -10.41
CA VAL A 81 -2.27 -12.22 -11.82
C VAL A 81 -2.01 -10.87 -12.47
N LEU A 82 -2.31 -9.76 -11.78
CA LEU A 82 -2.07 -8.42 -12.32
C LEU A 82 -0.59 -8.13 -12.59
N ARG A 83 0.35 -8.75 -11.87
CA ARG A 83 1.79 -8.61 -12.14
C ARG A 83 2.26 -9.39 -13.37
N GLU A 84 1.48 -10.38 -13.80
CA GLU A 84 1.79 -11.21 -14.98
C GLU A 84 1.20 -10.63 -16.27
N LEU A 85 0.27 -9.68 -16.16
CA LEU A 85 -0.36 -9.03 -17.30
C LEU A 85 0.59 -8.06 -18.01
N GLU A 86 0.54 -8.07 -19.34
CA GLU A 86 1.20 -7.05 -20.15
C GLU A 86 0.56 -5.67 -19.93
N PRO A 87 1.27 -4.56 -20.22
CA PRO A 87 0.75 -3.20 -19.99
C PRO A 87 -0.62 -2.93 -20.62
N GLU A 88 -0.88 -3.43 -21.83
CA GLU A 88 -2.17 -3.25 -22.51
C GLU A 88 -3.28 -4.12 -21.88
N GLU A 89 -2.97 -5.31 -21.40
CA GLU A 89 -3.94 -6.14 -20.66
C GLU A 89 -4.29 -5.52 -19.31
N ARG A 90 -3.33 -4.90 -18.62
CA ARG A 90 -3.59 -4.13 -17.40
C ARG A 90 -4.49 -2.93 -17.68
N LEU A 91 -4.27 -2.23 -18.78
CA LEU A 91 -5.15 -1.15 -19.21
C LEU A 91 -6.58 -1.64 -19.44
N ASP A 92 -6.76 -2.77 -20.12
CA ASP A 92 -8.08 -3.38 -20.31
C ASP A 92 -8.73 -3.81 -18.99
N PHE A 93 -7.94 -4.30 -18.03
CA PHE A 93 -8.42 -4.55 -16.68
C PHE A 93 -8.87 -3.26 -15.98
N TYR A 94 -8.13 -2.15 -16.12
CA TYR A 94 -8.53 -0.86 -15.54
C TYR A 94 -9.80 -0.30 -16.17
N ARG A 95 -9.96 -0.44 -17.50
CA ARG A 95 -11.21 -0.12 -18.20
C ARG A 95 -12.39 -0.95 -17.68
N PHE A 96 -12.16 -2.25 -17.43
CA PHE A 96 -13.14 -3.12 -16.79
C PHE A 96 -13.51 -2.64 -15.38
N LEU A 97 -12.54 -2.23 -14.55
CA LEU A 97 -12.83 -1.69 -13.22
C LEU A 97 -13.63 -0.37 -13.26
N ALA A 98 -13.27 0.52 -14.20
CA ALA A 98 -13.89 1.83 -14.35
C ALA A 98 -15.36 1.72 -14.76
N SER A 99 -15.69 0.78 -15.66
CA SER A 99 -17.02 0.63 -16.27
C SER A 99 -17.89 -0.49 -15.66
N GLY A 100 -17.29 -1.52 -15.07
CA GLY A 100 -17.99 -2.74 -14.64
C GLY A 100 -18.57 -2.69 -13.22
N PHE A 101 -18.10 -1.76 -12.37
CA PHE A 101 -18.48 -1.69 -10.95
C PHE A 101 -19.13 -0.35 -10.61
N LEU A 102 -20.28 -0.09 -11.25
CA LEU A 102 -21.07 1.12 -11.07
C LEU A 102 -22.10 0.97 -9.94
N PRO A 103 -22.58 2.07 -9.35
CA PRO A 103 -23.68 2.04 -8.39
C PRO A 103 -24.93 1.37 -9.00
N ASP A 104 -25.72 0.70 -8.17
CA ASP A 104 -27.02 0.16 -8.58
C ASP A 104 -27.95 1.32 -8.96
N GLU A 105 -28.23 1.48 -10.25
CA GLU A 105 -29.01 2.60 -10.79
C GLU A 105 -30.42 2.66 -10.20
N LYS A 106 -31.04 1.49 -9.97
CA LYS A 106 -32.39 1.42 -9.39
C LYS A 106 -32.34 1.90 -7.95
N ARG A 107 -31.40 1.37 -7.15
CA ARG A 107 -31.23 1.72 -5.74
C ARG A 107 -30.88 3.20 -5.58
N LEU A 108 -30.03 3.74 -6.44
CA LEU A 108 -29.65 5.15 -6.47
C LEU A 108 -30.84 6.06 -6.80
N ARG A 109 -31.65 5.69 -7.82
CA ARG A 109 -32.84 6.47 -8.21
C ARG A 109 -33.90 6.48 -7.10
N GLU A 110 -34.11 5.34 -6.44
CA GLU A 110 -35.03 5.24 -5.30
C GLU A 110 -34.57 6.12 -4.13
N ALA A 111 -33.30 6.05 -3.76
CA ALA A 111 -32.73 6.87 -2.69
C ALA A 111 -32.78 8.38 -3.01
N ALA A 112 -32.48 8.75 -4.25
CA ALA A 112 -32.55 10.14 -4.71
C ALA A 112 -33.99 10.68 -4.67
N SER A 113 -34.97 9.87 -5.09
CA SER A 113 -36.38 10.24 -5.06
C SER A 113 -36.89 10.44 -3.61
N ALA A 114 -36.48 9.57 -2.69
CA ALA A 114 -36.81 9.70 -1.27
C ALA A 114 -36.22 10.98 -0.65
N TYR A 115 -34.96 11.32 -0.97
CA TYR A 115 -34.33 12.56 -0.51
C TYR A 115 -34.99 13.82 -1.08
N LEU A 116 -35.35 13.82 -2.36
CA LEU A 116 -36.03 14.96 -3.00
C LEU A 116 -37.44 15.18 -2.44
N ALA A 117 -38.14 14.11 -2.07
CA ALA A 117 -39.45 14.18 -1.44
C ALA A 117 -39.35 14.70 0.01
N GLU A 118 -38.37 14.22 0.78
CA GLU A 118 -38.18 14.60 2.17
C GLU A 118 -36.68 14.65 2.54
N PRO A 119 -36.04 15.84 2.58
CA PRO A 119 -34.60 15.98 2.82
C PRO A 119 -34.15 15.75 4.28
N THR A 120 -34.32 14.53 4.79
CA THR A 120 -33.92 14.16 6.16
C THR A 120 -32.47 13.68 6.22
N PRO A 121 -31.82 13.71 7.41
CA PRO A 121 -30.51 13.10 7.63
C PRO A 121 -30.44 11.61 7.25
N GLU A 122 -31.54 10.88 7.41
CA GLU A 122 -31.64 9.47 7.02
C GLU A 122 -31.65 9.30 5.49
N HIS A 123 -32.44 10.11 4.78
CA HIS A 123 -32.51 10.03 3.32
C HIS A 123 -31.21 10.47 2.64
N VAL A 124 -30.51 11.49 3.17
CA VAL A 124 -29.19 11.85 2.62
C VAL A 124 -28.14 10.76 2.86
N THR A 125 -28.17 10.08 4.02
CA THR A 125 -27.28 8.95 4.29
C THR A 125 -27.56 7.79 3.32
N ARG A 126 -28.83 7.44 3.11
CA ARG A 126 -29.21 6.41 2.12
C ARG A 126 -28.78 6.78 0.71
N LEU A 127 -28.90 8.05 0.31
CA LEU A 127 -28.44 8.53 -0.99
C LEU A 127 -26.93 8.42 -1.12
N HIS A 128 -26.18 8.82 -0.09
CA HIS A 128 -24.73 8.64 -0.04
C HIS A 128 -24.34 7.17 -0.23
N ASP A 129 -24.92 6.25 0.55
CA ASP A 129 -24.61 4.83 0.49
C ASP A 129 -25.04 4.17 -0.83
N ALA A 130 -26.07 4.70 -1.49
CA ALA A 130 -26.49 4.24 -2.81
C ALA A 130 -25.63 4.80 -3.94
N ALA A 131 -24.97 5.94 -3.74
CA ALA A 131 -24.10 6.57 -4.73
C ALA A 131 -22.66 6.03 -4.70
N GLU A 132 -22.24 5.38 -3.62
CA GLU A 132 -20.91 4.78 -3.54
C GLU A 132 -20.77 3.62 -4.56
N PRO A 133 -19.81 3.69 -5.50
CA PRO A 133 -19.62 2.63 -6.48
C PRO A 133 -19.03 1.38 -5.80
N PRO A 134 -19.46 0.15 -6.16
CA PRO A 134 -18.87 -1.10 -5.66
C PRO A 134 -17.35 -1.17 -5.84
N ARG A 135 -16.81 -0.46 -6.82
CA ARG A 135 -15.37 -0.28 -7.03
C ARG A 135 -14.63 0.17 -5.76
N GLN A 136 -15.18 1.08 -4.93
CA GLN A 136 -14.47 1.51 -3.73
C GLN A 136 -14.29 0.36 -2.73
N GLU A 137 -15.31 -0.48 -2.57
CA GLU A 137 -15.22 -1.67 -1.73
C GLU A 137 -14.22 -2.68 -2.31
N LEU A 138 -14.22 -2.87 -3.63
CA LEU A 138 -13.23 -3.71 -4.30
C LEU A 138 -11.80 -3.24 -3.98
N LEU A 139 -11.52 -1.95 -4.12
CA LEU A 139 -10.20 -1.36 -3.84
C LEU A 139 -9.82 -1.51 -2.35
N ARG A 140 -10.77 -1.32 -1.42
CA ARG A 140 -10.55 -1.60 0.02
C ARG A 140 -10.15 -3.06 0.24
N ARG A 141 -10.84 -4.01 -0.39
CA ARG A 141 -10.55 -5.45 -0.27
C ARG A 141 -9.23 -5.83 -0.92
N MET A 142 -8.89 -5.23 -2.06
CA MET A 142 -7.56 -5.39 -2.67
C MET A 142 -6.46 -4.95 -1.70
N ASN A 143 -6.70 -3.92 -0.88
CA ASN A 143 -5.75 -3.43 0.10
C ASN A 143 -5.58 -4.34 1.33
N MET A 144 -6.45 -5.34 1.55
CA MET A 144 -6.33 -6.29 2.67
C MET A 144 -5.18 -7.28 2.49
N ALA A 145 -4.72 -7.49 1.25
CA ALA A 145 -3.61 -8.39 0.97
C ALA A 145 -2.27 -7.76 1.38
N PRO A 146 -1.29 -8.56 1.82
CA PRO A 146 0.10 -8.13 1.93
C PRO A 146 0.59 -7.51 0.61
N GLY A 147 1.15 -6.30 0.68
CA GLY A 147 1.56 -5.55 -0.52
C GLY A 147 0.40 -4.91 -1.30
N GLY A 148 -0.82 -4.89 -0.76
CA GLY A 148 -1.98 -4.28 -1.40
C GLY A 148 -1.82 -2.76 -1.61
N THR A 149 -1.34 -2.03 -0.61
CA THR A 149 -1.14 -0.58 -0.70
C THR A 149 -0.15 -0.21 -1.82
N PRO A 150 1.08 -0.76 -1.90
CA PRO A 150 1.98 -0.44 -3.00
C PRO A 150 1.42 -0.85 -4.37
N ALA A 151 0.67 -1.96 -4.46
CA ALA A 151 0.01 -2.36 -5.71
C ALA A 151 -1.04 -1.34 -6.18
N LEU A 152 -1.84 -0.79 -5.26
CA LEU A 152 -2.83 0.25 -5.58
C LEU A 152 -2.20 1.59 -5.94
N VAL A 153 -1.07 1.95 -5.31
CA VAL A 153 -0.28 3.13 -5.69
C VAL A 153 0.29 2.96 -7.09
N ALA A 154 0.84 1.79 -7.43
CA ALA A 154 1.34 1.49 -8.77
C ALA A 154 0.23 1.52 -9.82
N MET A 155 -0.93 0.93 -9.53
CA MET A 155 -2.12 1.01 -10.39
C MET A 155 -2.51 2.47 -10.67
N ARG A 156 -2.54 3.31 -9.64
CA ARG A 156 -2.88 4.73 -9.81
C ARG A 156 -1.85 5.48 -10.65
N ASP A 157 -0.56 5.20 -10.47
CA ASP A 157 0.51 5.77 -11.29
C ASP A 157 0.35 5.38 -12.77
N GLU A 158 0.06 4.11 -13.06
CA GLU A 158 -0.20 3.63 -14.43
C GLU A 158 -1.43 4.30 -15.06
N ILE A 159 -2.52 4.45 -14.31
CA ILE A 159 -3.72 5.18 -14.76
C ILE A 159 -3.39 6.64 -15.03
N GLY A 160 -2.68 7.30 -14.11
CA GLY A 160 -2.32 8.72 -14.21
C GLY A 160 -1.56 9.06 -15.49
N LYS A 161 -0.66 8.16 -15.93
CA LYS A 161 0.08 8.27 -17.20
C LYS A 161 -0.80 8.19 -18.45
N ARG A 162 -2.01 7.64 -18.33
CA ARG A 162 -2.96 7.41 -19.46
C ARG A 162 -4.18 8.33 -19.42
N LEU A 163 -4.49 9.02 -18.32
CA LEU A 163 -5.71 9.81 -18.13
C LEU A 163 -5.98 10.89 -19.20
N ARG A 164 -4.94 11.39 -19.88
CA ARG A 164 -5.10 12.33 -20.99
C ARG A 164 -5.77 11.68 -22.20
N ASP A 165 -5.32 10.48 -22.54
CA ASP A 165 -5.74 9.74 -23.74
C ASP A 165 -6.95 8.83 -23.45
N GLU A 166 -7.11 8.42 -22.18
CA GLU A 166 -8.16 7.52 -21.69
C GLU A 166 -9.02 8.21 -20.61
N PRO A 167 -9.88 9.18 -20.99
CA PRO A 167 -10.68 9.96 -20.04
C PRO A 167 -11.66 9.12 -19.22
N ASP A 168 -12.06 7.95 -19.73
CA ASP A 168 -13.01 7.03 -19.09
C ASP A 168 -12.42 6.36 -17.83
N LEU A 169 -11.10 6.46 -17.61
CA LEU A 169 -10.46 5.99 -16.37
C LEU A 169 -10.60 6.97 -15.19
N ARG A 170 -11.08 8.20 -15.42
CA ARG A 170 -11.21 9.23 -14.36
C ARG A 170 -12.02 8.78 -13.14
N PRO A 171 -13.16 8.05 -13.27
CA PRO A 171 -13.89 7.58 -12.09
C PRO A 171 -13.05 6.65 -11.21
N LEU A 172 -12.26 5.76 -11.81
CA LEU A 172 -11.36 4.87 -11.08
C LEU A 172 -10.21 5.63 -10.40
N ASP A 173 -9.57 6.60 -11.08
CA ASP A 173 -8.55 7.47 -10.44
C ASP A 173 -9.14 8.28 -9.28
N SER A 174 -10.35 8.81 -9.43
CA SER A 174 -11.01 9.58 -8.38
C SER A 174 -11.27 8.74 -7.13
N ASP A 175 -11.73 7.50 -7.30
CA ASP A 175 -11.94 6.57 -6.18
C ASP A 175 -10.61 6.14 -5.52
N LEU A 176 -9.57 5.89 -6.31
CA LEU A 176 -8.21 5.64 -5.80
C LEU A 176 -7.69 6.85 -5.00
N LEU A 177 -7.85 8.07 -5.50
CA LEU A 177 -7.47 9.30 -4.81
C LEU A 177 -8.22 9.46 -3.50
N HIS A 178 -9.53 9.22 -3.49
CA HIS A 178 -10.35 9.28 -2.28
C HIS A 178 -9.84 8.31 -1.20
N LEU A 179 -9.64 7.04 -1.56
CA LEU A 179 -9.19 6.00 -0.64
C LEU A 179 -7.75 6.23 -0.17
N LEU A 180 -6.82 6.52 -1.08
CA LEU A 180 -5.44 6.82 -0.72
C LEU A 180 -5.35 8.09 0.14
N GLY A 181 -6.17 9.10 -0.11
CA GLY A 181 -6.23 10.31 0.73
C GLY A 181 -6.64 10.00 2.18
N SER A 182 -7.53 9.03 2.37
CA SER A 182 -7.94 8.55 3.69
C SER A 182 -6.87 7.67 4.35
N TRP A 183 -6.27 6.75 3.60
CA TRP A 183 -5.27 5.81 4.13
C TRP A 183 -3.93 6.47 4.44
N PHE A 184 -3.49 7.44 3.64
CA PHE A 184 -2.26 8.23 3.86
C PHE A 184 -2.53 9.49 4.69
N ASN A 185 -3.34 9.34 5.74
CA ASN A 185 -3.58 10.38 6.72
C ASN A 185 -2.26 10.88 7.34
N ARG A 186 -2.09 12.20 7.41
CA ARG A 186 -0.95 12.89 8.04
C ARG A 186 -0.68 12.43 9.47
N GLY A 187 -1.71 12.04 10.23
CA GLY A 187 -1.58 11.55 11.61
C GLY A 187 -0.77 10.25 11.75
N PHE A 188 -0.59 9.49 10.66
CA PHE A 188 0.24 8.28 10.64
C PHE A 188 1.62 8.49 9.99
N LEU A 189 1.91 9.69 9.48
CA LEU A 189 3.22 9.99 8.93
C LEU A 189 4.25 10.11 10.05
N GLN A 190 5.33 9.36 9.91
CA GLN A 190 6.46 9.36 10.83
C GLN A 190 7.62 10.12 10.20
N ILE A 191 8.04 11.20 10.84
CA ILE A 191 9.26 11.90 10.46
C ILE A 191 10.45 11.10 11.02
N ARG A 192 11.40 10.78 10.15
CA ARG A 192 12.64 10.09 10.54
C ARG A 192 13.83 10.84 9.97
N ARG A 193 14.90 10.96 10.76
CA ARG A 193 16.19 11.40 10.23
C ARG A 193 16.73 10.36 9.26
N ILE A 194 17.24 10.83 8.13
CA ILE A 194 17.97 10.03 7.15
C ILE A 194 19.44 10.46 7.21
N ASP A 195 20.31 9.48 7.35
CA ASP A 195 21.76 9.62 7.45
C ASP A 195 22.44 8.39 6.82
N TRP A 196 23.78 8.36 6.84
CA TRP A 196 24.55 7.28 6.23
C TRP A 196 24.36 5.91 6.91
N GLN A 197 23.73 5.86 8.08
CA GLN A 197 23.37 4.63 8.79
C GLN A 197 21.98 4.11 8.40
N THR A 198 21.21 4.89 7.63
CA THR A 198 19.91 4.48 7.11
C THR A 198 20.07 3.30 6.14
N PRO A 199 19.15 2.30 6.14
CA PRO A 199 19.28 1.14 5.26
C PRO A 199 19.49 1.51 3.79
N ALA A 200 20.42 0.81 3.12
CA ALA A 200 20.78 1.08 1.73
C ALA A 200 19.57 1.10 0.78
N ALA A 201 18.61 0.20 0.95
CA ALA A 201 17.39 0.16 0.16
C ALA A 201 16.52 1.43 0.25
N VAL A 202 16.60 2.18 1.36
CA VAL A 202 15.94 3.49 1.48
C VAL A 202 16.79 4.57 0.82
N LEU A 203 18.11 4.52 0.98
CA LEU A 203 19.05 5.46 0.37
C LEU A 203 19.03 5.40 -1.17
N GLU A 204 18.88 4.21 -1.76
CA GLU A 204 18.70 4.02 -3.21
C GLU A 204 17.47 4.77 -3.73
N LYS A 205 16.40 4.80 -2.95
CA LYS A 205 15.18 5.53 -3.32
C LYS A 205 15.36 7.05 -3.30
N LEU A 206 16.19 7.57 -2.41
CA LEU A 206 16.54 9.00 -2.44
C LEU A 206 17.25 9.36 -3.75
N ILE A 207 18.15 8.49 -4.22
CA ILE A 207 18.82 8.66 -5.52
C ILE A 207 17.78 8.65 -6.65
N ALA A 208 16.84 7.69 -6.62
CA ALA A 208 15.83 7.53 -7.66
C ALA A 208 14.76 8.65 -7.70
N TYR A 209 14.46 9.29 -6.56
CA TYR A 209 13.34 10.23 -6.44
C TYR A 209 13.74 11.69 -6.36
N GLU A 210 15.03 12.02 -6.30
CA GLU A 210 15.47 13.41 -6.25
C GLU A 210 15.12 14.16 -7.54
N ALA A 211 14.10 15.02 -7.42
CA ALA A 211 13.49 15.71 -8.55
C ALA A 211 13.97 17.16 -8.72
N VAL A 212 14.72 17.72 -7.76
CA VAL A 212 15.22 19.11 -7.83
C VAL A 212 16.68 19.13 -8.29
N HIS A 213 17.53 18.32 -7.66
CA HIS A 213 18.96 18.24 -8.00
C HIS A 213 19.38 16.78 -8.08
N GLU A 214 19.24 16.16 -9.24
CA GLU A 214 19.53 14.73 -9.44
C GLU A 214 20.81 14.27 -8.74
N ILE A 215 20.70 13.21 -7.93
CA ILE A 215 21.82 12.63 -7.20
C ILE A 215 22.56 11.68 -8.14
N GLN A 216 23.81 12.00 -8.47
CA GLN A 216 24.61 11.25 -9.45
C GLN A 216 25.24 9.96 -8.86
N GLY A 217 24.48 9.24 -8.04
CA GLY A 217 24.90 8.00 -7.38
C GLY A 217 25.37 8.17 -5.92
N TRP A 218 25.96 7.09 -5.39
CA TRP A 218 26.22 6.93 -3.95
C TRP A 218 27.19 7.94 -3.35
N GLU A 219 28.23 8.35 -4.08
CA GLU A 219 29.19 9.33 -3.59
C GLU A 219 28.55 10.71 -3.42
N ASP A 220 27.65 11.08 -4.34
CA ASP A 220 26.92 12.35 -4.23
C ASP A 220 25.93 12.32 -3.07
N LEU A 221 25.20 11.21 -2.92
CA LEU A 221 24.32 11.01 -1.77
C LEU A 221 25.09 11.14 -0.44
N ARG A 222 26.29 10.55 -0.36
CA ARG A 222 27.12 10.63 0.85
C ARG A 222 27.48 12.07 1.20
N ARG A 223 27.77 12.92 0.20
CA ARG A 223 28.03 14.35 0.42
C ARG A 223 26.78 15.09 0.91
N ARG A 224 25.59 14.74 0.41
CA ARG A 224 24.30 15.31 0.84
C ARG A 224 23.88 14.89 2.25
N LEU A 225 24.49 13.82 2.77
CA LEU A 225 24.31 13.35 4.15
C LEU A 225 25.53 13.64 5.05
N ALA A 226 26.38 14.58 4.64
CA ALA A 226 27.54 15.02 5.40
C ALA A 226 27.17 15.69 6.75
N PRO A 227 28.14 15.89 7.67
CA PRO A 227 27.85 16.44 9.01
C PRO A 227 27.20 17.83 9.04
N ASP A 228 27.43 18.66 8.02
CA ASP A 228 26.83 19.98 7.80
C ASP A 228 25.50 19.92 7.03
N ARG A 229 24.99 18.71 6.78
CA ARG A 229 23.71 18.44 6.14
C ARG A 229 22.78 17.67 7.09
N ARG A 230 21.48 17.87 6.94
CA ARG A 230 20.44 17.06 7.58
C ARG A 230 19.44 16.65 6.53
N CYS A 231 19.06 15.38 6.54
CA CYS A 231 17.97 14.88 5.72
C CYS A 231 16.90 14.29 6.62
N PHE A 232 15.64 14.57 6.31
CA PHE A 232 14.49 14.01 7.00
C PHE A 232 13.53 13.42 5.97
N GLY A 233 12.94 12.27 6.28
CA GLY A 233 11.91 11.64 5.45
C GLY A 233 10.60 11.47 6.22
N PHE A 234 9.48 11.66 5.52
CA PHE A 234 8.15 11.27 5.96
C PHE A 234 7.86 9.85 5.47
N PHE A 235 7.59 8.95 6.41
CA PHE A 235 7.30 7.54 6.15
C PHE A 235 5.87 7.21 6.59
N HIS A 236 5.21 6.31 5.86
CA HIS A 236 3.90 5.80 6.24
C HIS A 236 3.97 4.30 6.55
N PRO A 237 3.32 3.79 7.62
CA PRO A 237 3.35 2.37 7.97
C PRO A 237 2.88 1.43 6.86
N ALA A 238 1.97 1.89 6.00
CA ALA A 238 1.45 1.10 4.87
C ALA A 238 2.44 1.01 3.68
N LEU A 239 3.51 1.81 3.66
CA LEU A 239 4.60 1.72 2.68
C LEU A 239 5.95 1.67 3.42
N PRO A 240 6.32 0.52 4.01
CA PRO A 240 7.56 0.38 4.75
C PRO A 240 8.80 0.66 3.88
N GLY A 241 9.72 1.47 4.40
CA GLY A 241 10.94 1.82 3.68
C GLY A 241 10.71 2.71 2.45
N GLU A 242 9.52 3.30 2.31
CA GLU A 242 9.19 4.27 1.27
C GLU A 242 9.25 5.69 1.85
N PRO A 243 10.27 6.50 1.48
CA PRO A 243 10.31 7.92 1.85
C PRO A 243 9.35 8.70 0.95
N LEU A 244 8.12 8.94 1.41
CA LEU A 244 7.07 9.61 0.61
C LEU A 244 7.42 11.05 0.27
N ILE A 245 8.07 11.72 1.22
CA ILE A 245 8.58 13.08 1.09
C ILE A 245 9.92 13.07 1.82
N PHE A 246 10.95 13.67 1.25
CA PHE A 246 12.18 13.94 1.98
C PHE A 246 12.60 15.40 1.81
N VAL A 247 13.32 15.90 2.81
CA VAL A 247 13.74 17.29 2.91
C VAL A 247 15.22 17.30 3.24
N GLU A 248 16.02 17.89 2.35
CA GLU A 248 17.44 18.16 2.55
C GLU A 248 17.64 19.57 3.11
N VAL A 249 18.47 19.68 4.15
CA VAL A 249 18.78 20.93 4.86
C VAL A 249 20.29 21.10 4.95
N ALA A 250 20.78 22.26 4.53
CA ALA A 250 22.16 22.68 4.73
C ALA A 250 22.27 23.57 5.99
N LEU A 251 23.19 23.22 6.89
CA LEU A 251 23.51 24.04 8.05
C LEU A 251 24.56 25.07 7.65
N THR A 252 24.22 26.36 7.76
CA THR A 252 25.06 27.47 7.30
C THR A 252 25.07 28.61 8.30
N GLU A 253 26.09 29.47 8.20
CA GLU A 253 26.18 30.71 8.98
C GLU A 253 25.58 31.87 8.16
N GLY A 254 24.26 31.89 8.02
CA GLY A 254 23.53 32.93 7.28
C GLY A 254 22.36 32.37 6.46
N LEU A 255 21.65 33.25 5.74
CA LEU A 255 20.67 32.83 4.74
C LEU A 255 21.38 32.68 3.38
N ALA A 256 21.10 31.59 2.66
CA ALA A 256 21.58 31.41 1.30
C ALA A 256 20.93 32.43 0.36
N SER A 257 21.71 33.01 -0.55
CA SER A 257 21.29 33.98 -1.57
C SER A 257 21.12 33.34 -2.93
#